data_AF-A0A835W5C2-F1
#
_entry.id   AF-A0A835W5C2-F1
#
_cell.length_a   1.000
_cell.length_b   1.000
_cell.length_c   1.000
_cell.angle_alpha   90.00
_cell.angle_beta   90.00
_cell.angle_gamma   90.00
#
_symmetry.space_group_name_H-M   'P 1'
#
loop_
_entity.id
_entity.type
_entity.pdbx_description
1 polymer ?
#
loop_
_entity_poly.entity_id
_entity_poly.type
_entity_poly.pdbx_seq_one_letter_code
_entity_poly.pdbx_strand_id
1 'polypeptide(L)'
;MRARAAILAVAAMLLASHASAFDVCLYTTTAASETRLDILTDNIIYLAPGSHVMRTAVQPSLTDPATKGFVIPGNKGSYYVNEGIAANPAKAAALKAFVSAGGALVLAGGAVPGGNTFLPLLAAIVGADPKCQAQSITSDVLVQNRMASEGLFAKLAPKLKVKPGSDVSALWCQTGRPIYSYFNSAKQQVSVAIAWPLGKGAIYWIGSGFAVPHLKGYEEVMGAALLTAAAAPAPAPSPAPKPSPSPSPSPKPSPSPSPSPKPSPSPSPSPSPSPSPSPSPSPSPKPSPTPSPSPPPPSPPPPSPPPPPPPSPPPPVNVPETKPSPKPSPSPSPSPSPSPSPKPSPSPSPSPKPSPSPSPSPPPPPSSSPKPSPKPTKKPPPPADAPPPDSFAPPPEA
;
A
#
# COMPACT_ATOMS: atom_id res chain seq x y z
N MET A 1 14.16 27.31 17.80
CA MET A 1 13.52 26.05 17.33
C MET A 1 12.09 25.89 17.82
N ARG A 2 11.77 26.06 19.12
CA ARG A 2 10.41 25.94 19.65
C ARG A 2 9.38 26.92 19.06
N ALA A 3 9.78 28.16 18.78
CA ALA A 3 8.88 29.18 18.20
C ALA A 3 8.45 28.88 16.75
N ARG A 4 9.33 28.28 15.92
CA ARG A 4 8.97 27.87 14.54
C ARG A 4 8.02 26.67 14.52
N ALA A 5 8.16 25.74 15.46
CA ALA A 5 7.25 24.60 15.61
C ALA A 5 5.85 25.05 16.08
N ALA A 6 5.78 26.03 16.99
CA ALA A 6 4.51 26.59 17.46
C ALA A 6 3.78 27.37 16.36
N ILE A 7 4.50 28.16 15.55
CA ILE A 7 3.91 28.92 14.44
C ILE A 7 3.43 27.99 13.30
N LEU A 8 4.15 26.90 13.01
CA LEU A 8 3.70 25.85 12.08
C LEU A 8 2.47 25.11 12.60
N ALA A 9 2.38 24.83 13.90
CA ALA A 9 1.21 24.19 14.50
C ALA A 9 -0.04 25.09 14.46
N VAL A 10 0.12 26.40 14.70
CA VAL A 10 -0.99 27.37 14.63
C VAL A 10 -1.44 27.61 13.19
N ALA A 11 -0.51 27.67 12.22
CA ALA A 11 -0.85 27.75 10.81
C ALA A 11 -1.49 26.46 10.27
N ALA A 12 -1.08 25.29 10.77
CA ALA A 12 -1.73 24.01 10.46
C ALA A 12 -3.14 23.91 11.07
N MET A 13 -3.35 24.41 12.29
CA MET A 13 -4.69 24.48 12.91
C MET A 13 -5.62 25.49 12.22
N LEU A 14 -5.10 26.63 11.73
CA LEU A 14 -5.88 27.62 11.00
C LEU A 14 -6.20 27.20 9.55
N LEU A 15 -5.40 26.33 8.93
CA LEU A 15 -5.72 25.70 7.64
C LEU A 15 -6.62 24.45 7.81
N ALA A 16 -6.56 23.77 8.95
CA ALA A 16 -7.41 22.62 9.26
C ALA A 16 -8.90 22.99 9.44
N SER A 17 -9.23 24.27 9.69
CA SER A 17 -10.62 24.72 9.77
C SER A 17 -11.36 24.70 8.42
N HIS A 18 -10.65 24.47 7.31
CA HIS A 18 -11.23 24.41 5.96
C HIS A 18 -10.79 23.19 5.13
N ALA A 19 -9.91 22.32 5.65
CA ALA A 19 -9.58 21.07 4.98
C ALA A 19 -10.72 20.08 5.20
N SER A 20 -11.52 19.83 4.16
CA SER A 20 -12.54 18.77 4.17
C SER A 20 -11.90 17.44 4.53
N ALA A 21 -12.49 16.71 5.48
CA ALA A 21 -12.08 15.36 5.82
C ALA A 21 -12.02 14.48 4.57
N PHE A 22 -11.02 13.59 4.50
CA PHE A 22 -10.84 12.68 3.37
C PHE A 22 -10.25 11.35 3.82
N ASP A 23 -10.54 10.29 3.06
CA ASP A 23 -10.09 8.94 3.41
C ASP A 23 -8.78 8.58 2.70
N VAL A 24 -7.96 7.83 3.43
CA VAL A 24 -6.71 7.23 2.94
C VAL A 24 -6.73 5.75 3.23
N CYS A 25 -6.79 4.92 2.19
CA CYS A 25 -6.62 3.48 2.34
C CYS A 25 -5.13 3.15 2.54
N LEU A 26 -4.80 2.37 3.55
CA LEU A 26 -3.45 1.84 3.82
C LEU A 26 -3.47 0.33 3.65
N TYR A 27 -2.66 -0.20 2.73
CA TYR A 27 -2.60 -1.63 2.45
C TYR A 27 -1.77 -2.39 3.50
N THR A 28 -2.29 -3.51 4.02
CA THR A 28 -1.81 -4.15 5.26
C THR A 28 -1.53 -5.65 5.15
N THR A 29 -1.29 -6.20 3.97
CA THR A 29 -0.91 -7.62 3.88
C THR A 29 0.51 -7.87 4.39
N THR A 30 1.02 -9.07 4.16
CA THR A 30 2.41 -9.47 4.40
C THR A 30 3.46 -8.45 3.93
N ALA A 31 3.11 -7.52 3.03
CA ALA A 31 3.88 -6.38 2.54
C ALA A 31 4.51 -5.47 3.61
N ALA A 32 3.94 -5.40 4.82
CA ALA A 32 4.45 -4.62 5.93
C ALA A 32 4.26 -5.31 7.29
N SER A 33 5.11 -5.01 8.28
CA SER A 33 4.87 -5.38 9.69
C SER A 33 3.88 -4.42 10.34
N GLU A 34 3.19 -4.87 11.39
CA GLU A 34 2.26 -4.01 12.16
C GLU A 34 2.92 -2.72 12.66
N THR A 35 4.12 -2.79 13.23
CA THR A 35 4.88 -1.60 13.65
C THR A 35 5.07 -0.58 12.52
N ARG A 36 5.27 -1.06 11.29
CA ARG A 36 5.41 -0.17 10.13
C ARG A 36 4.08 0.43 9.71
N LEU A 37 2.99 -0.35 9.79
CA LEU A 37 1.65 0.16 9.53
C LEU A 37 1.25 1.22 10.54
N ASP A 38 1.63 1.07 11.80
CA ASP A 38 1.45 2.06 12.86
C ASP A 38 2.21 3.35 12.54
N ILE A 39 3.51 3.25 12.24
CA ILE A 39 4.34 4.40 11.82
C ILE A 39 3.73 5.12 10.61
N LEU A 40 3.29 4.37 9.59
CA LEU A 40 2.66 4.96 8.41
C LEU A 40 1.33 5.65 8.76
N THR A 41 0.53 5.03 9.62
CA THR A 41 -0.75 5.60 10.07
C THR A 41 -0.51 6.93 10.78
N ASP A 42 0.41 6.96 11.75
CA ASP A 42 0.76 8.16 12.52
C ASP A 42 1.32 9.26 11.61
N ASN A 43 2.22 8.89 10.70
CA ASN A 43 2.79 9.82 9.73
C ASN A 43 1.75 10.41 8.79
N ILE A 44 0.81 9.61 8.29
CA ILE A 44 -0.28 10.10 7.42
C ILE A 44 -1.14 11.11 8.19
N ILE A 45 -1.58 10.76 9.40
CA ILE A 45 -2.42 11.63 10.24
C ILE A 45 -1.68 12.95 10.57
N TYR A 46 -0.40 12.86 10.91
CA TYR A 46 0.42 14.01 11.26
C TYR A 46 0.68 14.94 10.06
N LEU A 47 0.99 14.38 8.89
CA LEU A 47 1.43 15.15 7.73
C LEU A 47 0.31 15.57 6.79
N ALA A 48 -0.85 14.92 6.89
CA ALA A 48 -2.03 15.24 6.11
C ALA A 48 -3.25 15.43 7.04
N PRO A 49 -3.29 16.53 7.82
CA PRO A 49 -4.39 16.79 8.75
C PRO A 49 -5.76 16.73 8.06
N GLY A 50 -6.73 16.09 8.71
CA GLY A 50 -8.05 15.81 8.14
C GLY A 50 -8.15 14.46 7.42
N SER A 51 -7.05 13.70 7.30
CA SER A 51 -7.09 12.34 6.77
C SER A 51 -7.69 11.34 7.77
N HIS A 52 -8.55 10.45 7.30
CA HIS A 52 -8.99 9.25 8.01
C HIS A 52 -8.33 8.01 7.38
N VAL A 53 -7.49 7.31 8.15
CA VAL A 53 -6.73 6.17 7.65
C VAL A 53 -7.52 4.87 7.83
N MET A 54 -7.76 4.16 6.73
CA MET A 54 -8.45 2.86 6.71
C MET A 54 -7.48 1.75 6.29
N ARG A 55 -7.22 0.79 7.19
CA ARG A 55 -6.37 -0.37 6.89
C ARG A 55 -7.13 -1.44 6.10
N THR A 56 -6.50 -2.00 5.06
CA THR A 56 -7.09 -3.07 4.23
C THR A 56 -6.07 -4.10 3.78
N ALA A 57 -6.45 -5.38 3.81
CA ALA A 57 -5.64 -6.50 3.32
C ALA A 57 -5.93 -6.88 1.86
N VAL A 58 -6.85 -6.18 1.20
CA VAL A 58 -7.16 -6.37 -0.23
C VAL A 58 -7.23 -5.02 -0.92
N GLN A 59 -7.03 -5.00 -2.25
CA GLN A 59 -7.28 -3.79 -3.03
C GLN A 59 -8.72 -3.31 -2.82
N PRO A 60 -8.95 -2.12 -2.23
CA PRO A 60 -10.28 -1.61 -2.00
C PRO A 60 -10.93 -1.15 -3.31
N SER A 61 -12.25 -1.04 -3.31
CA SER A 61 -12.97 -0.33 -4.37
C SER A 61 -12.72 1.17 -4.23
N LEU A 62 -11.89 1.73 -5.11
CA LEU A 62 -11.49 3.14 -5.09
C LEU A 62 -12.50 4.04 -5.82
N THR A 63 -13.79 3.73 -5.69
CA THR A 63 -14.90 4.47 -6.32
C THR A 63 -15.51 5.51 -5.39
N ASP A 64 -15.17 5.46 -4.10
CA ASP A 64 -15.62 6.43 -3.11
C ASP A 64 -14.95 7.79 -3.36
N PRO A 65 -15.72 8.87 -3.62
CA PRO A 65 -15.17 10.20 -3.81
C PRO A 65 -14.45 10.78 -2.57
N ALA A 66 -14.74 10.26 -1.37
CA ALA A 66 -14.05 10.64 -0.13
C ALA A 66 -12.63 10.05 -0.06
N THR A 67 -12.39 8.92 -0.72
CA THR A 67 -11.04 8.32 -0.79
C THR A 67 -10.16 9.15 -1.72
N LYS A 68 -9.13 9.78 -1.15
CA LYS A 68 -8.15 10.60 -1.90
C LYS A 68 -6.77 9.96 -1.95
N GLY A 69 -6.46 9.06 -1.01
CA GLY A 69 -5.17 8.39 -0.94
C GLY A 69 -5.29 6.88 -0.94
N PHE A 70 -4.38 6.21 -1.64
CA PHE A 70 -4.13 4.79 -1.44
C PHE A 70 -2.62 4.57 -1.27
N VAL A 71 -2.22 4.10 -0.08
CA VAL A 71 -0.82 3.91 0.30
C VAL A 71 -0.50 2.42 0.34
N ILE A 72 0.51 2.02 -0.43
CA ILE A 72 0.97 0.64 -0.54
C ILE A 72 2.43 0.56 -0.05
N PRO A 73 2.68 -0.07 1.11
CA PRO A 73 4.03 -0.35 1.58
C PRO A 73 4.61 -1.61 0.90
N GLY A 74 5.93 -1.65 0.62
CA GLY A 74 6.54 -2.70 -0.22
C GLY A 74 7.70 -3.51 0.37
N ASN A 75 7.83 -3.69 1.69
CA ASN A 75 9.07 -4.30 2.25
C ASN A 75 9.04 -5.84 2.31
N LYS A 76 7.87 -6.47 2.32
CA LYS A 76 7.76 -7.94 2.48
C LYS A 76 6.82 -8.57 1.45
N GLY A 77 7.38 -9.01 0.33
CA GLY A 77 6.59 -9.49 -0.80
C GLY A 77 6.14 -8.35 -1.70
N SER A 78 5.22 -8.63 -2.61
CA SER A 78 4.84 -7.69 -3.67
C SER A 78 3.32 -7.54 -3.70
N TYR A 79 2.85 -6.30 -3.61
CA TYR A 79 1.44 -5.98 -3.85
C TYR A 79 0.96 -6.53 -5.19
N TYR A 80 1.79 -6.38 -6.23
CA TYR A 80 1.50 -6.87 -7.57
C TYR A 80 1.21 -8.38 -7.59
N VAL A 81 1.99 -9.15 -6.83
CA VAL A 81 1.82 -10.60 -6.69
C VAL A 81 0.63 -10.93 -5.78
N ASN A 82 0.55 -10.29 -4.61
CA ASN A 82 -0.49 -10.55 -3.60
C ASN A 82 -1.90 -10.29 -4.14
N GLU A 83 -2.07 -9.24 -4.94
CA GLU A 83 -3.35 -8.91 -5.57
C GLU A 83 -3.59 -9.64 -6.89
N GLY A 84 -2.61 -10.41 -7.40
CA GLY A 84 -2.72 -11.12 -8.66
C GLY A 84 -2.88 -10.18 -9.86
N ILE A 85 -2.24 -9.01 -9.83
CA ILE A 85 -2.42 -7.95 -10.85
C ILE A 85 -2.08 -8.46 -12.26
N ALA A 86 -1.08 -9.33 -12.39
CA ALA A 86 -0.71 -9.93 -13.68
C ALA A 86 -1.86 -10.72 -14.34
N ALA A 87 -2.63 -11.45 -13.53
CA ALA A 87 -3.74 -12.27 -14.00
C ALA A 87 -5.07 -11.50 -14.05
N ASN A 88 -5.11 -10.29 -13.49
CA ASN A 88 -6.32 -9.49 -13.37
C ASN A 88 -6.07 -8.02 -13.79
N PRO A 89 -6.11 -7.74 -15.12
CA PRO A 89 -5.88 -6.39 -15.63
C PRO A 89 -6.91 -5.36 -15.12
N ALA A 90 -8.11 -5.81 -14.70
CA ALA A 90 -9.13 -4.92 -14.16
C ALA A 90 -8.68 -4.26 -12.84
N LYS A 91 -7.85 -4.94 -12.03
CA LYS A 91 -7.29 -4.35 -10.80
C LYS A 91 -6.31 -3.21 -11.09
N ALA A 92 -5.40 -3.40 -12.06
CA ALA A 92 -4.52 -2.32 -12.52
C ALA A 92 -5.33 -1.17 -13.14
N ALA A 93 -6.36 -1.48 -13.92
CA ALA A 93 -7.25 -0.48 -14.50
C ALA A 93 -8.01 0.31 -13.43
N ALA A 94 -8.45 -0.32 -12.35
CA ALA A 94 -9.09 0.36 -11.21
C ALA A 94 -8.13 1.33 -10.51
N LEU A 95 -6.87 0.94 -10.28
CA LEU A 95 -5.84 1.85 -9.75
C LEU A 95 -5.59 3.02 -10.71
N LYS A 96 -5.48 2.72 -12.01
CA LYS A 96 -5.33 3.73 -13.06
C LYS A 96 -6.50 4.73 -13.06
N ALA A 97 -7.73 4.24 -12.92
CA ALA A 97 -8.94 5.06 -12.89
C ALA A 97 -8.99 5.94 -11.64
N PHE A 98 -8.67 5.39 -10.46
CA PHE A 98 -8.57 6.14 -9.21
C PHE A 98 -7.59 7.31 -9.32
N VAL A 99 -6.37 7.04 -9.79
CA VAL A 99 -5.35 8.09 -9.97
C VAL A 99 -5.81 9.10 -11.01
N SER A 100 -6.34 8.65 -12.15
CA SER A 100 -6.84 9.52 -13.21
C SER A 100 -7.96 10.47 -12.73
N ALA A 101 -8.77 10.03 -11.77
CA ALA A 101 -9.86 10.80 -11.18
C ALA A 101 -9.39 11.86 -10.17
N GLY A 102 -8.12 11.87 -9.76
CA GLY A 102 -7.57 12.83 -8.79
C GLY A 102 -6.94 12.19 -7.56
N GLY A 103 -6.94 10.86 -7.46
CA GLY A 103 -6.34 10.15 -6.32
C GLY A 103 -4.82 10.19 -6.30
N ALA A 104 -4.24 10.09 -5.10
CA ALA A 104 -2.83 9.84 -4.88
C ALA A 104 -2.58 8.35 -4.60
N LEU A 105 -1.88 7.66 -5.51
CA LEU A 105 -1.37 6.31 -5.26
C LEU A 105 0.06 6.40 -4.75
N VAL A 106 0.29 6.14 -3.47
CA VAL A 106 1.61 6.25 -2.84
C VAL A 106 2.23 4.86 -2.67
N LEU A 107 3.40 4.63 -3.25
CA LEU A 107 4.16 3.38 -3.20
C LEU A 107 5.40 3.60 -2.32
N ALA A 108 5.40 3.01 -1.12
CA ALA A 108 6.43 3.25 -0.11
C ALA A 108 7.43 2.09 0.02
N GLY A 109 8.67 2.33 -0.39
CA GLY A 109 9.78 1.39 -0.37
C GLY A 109 9.80 0.48 -1.60
N GLY A 110 9.70 -0.84 -1.36
CA GLY A 110 9.70 -1.83 -2.43
C GLY A 110 11.06 -2.47 -2.71
N ALA A 111 12.12 -2.04 -2.01
CA ALA A 111 13.47 -2.53 -2.22
C ALA A 111 13.55 -4.05 -2.00
N VAL A 112 14.06 -4.78 -2.98
CA VAL A 112 14.40 -6.20 -2.87
C VAL A 112 15.78 -6.45 -3.50
N PRO A 113 16.47 -7.56 -3.16
CA PRO A 113 17.74 -7.89 -3.80
C PRO A 113 17.60 -7.88 -5.33
N GLY A 114 18.38 -7.00 -5.98
CA GLY A 114 18.39 -6.86 -7.44
C GLY A 114 17.17 -6.18 -8.08
N GLY A 115 16.26 -5.56 -7.30
CA GLY A 115 15.06 -4.98 -7.90
C GLY A 115 14.21 -4.11 -6.97
N ASN A 116 13.01 -3.79 -7.45
CA ASN A 116 11.96 -3.15 -6.66
C ASN A 116 10.60 -3.78 -6.97
N THR A 117 9.84 -4.16 -5.94
CA THR A 117 8.57 -4.90 -6.05
C THR A 117 7.44 -4.11 -6.71
N PHE A 118 7.61 -2.79 -6.85
CA PHE A 118 6.65 -1.90 -7.52
C PHE A 118 6.89 -1.71 -9.01
N LEU A 119 8.05 -2.10 -9.57
CA LEU A 119 8.32 -1.92 -11.00
C LEU A 119 7.27 -2.61 -11.90
N PRO A 120 6.82 -3.85 -11.63
CA PRO A 120 5.75 -4.47 -12.41
C PRO A 120 4.41 -3.74 -12.27
N LEU A 121 4.10 -3.20 -11.08
CA LEU A 121 2.88 -2.43 -10.84
C LEU A 121 2.90 -1.11 -11.61
N LEU A 122 4.02 -0.38 -11.57
CA LEU A 122 4.24 0.83 -12.34
C LEU A 122 4.06 0.54 -13.83
N ALA A 123 4.71 -0.51 -14.35
CA ALA A 123 4.57 -0.93 -15.73
C ALA A 123 3.12 -1.23 -16.12
N ALA A 124 2.33 -1.86 -15.24
CA ALA A 124 0.92 -2.16 -15.48
C ALA A 124 0.01 -0.92 -15.51
N ILE A 125 0.35 0.16 -14.78
CA ILE A 125 -0.51 1.34 -14.67
C ILE A 125 -0.10 2.44 -15.68
N VAL A 126 1.20 2.75 -15.75
CA VAL A 126 1.74 3.86 -16.56
C VAL A 126 2.51 3.40 -17.80
N GLY A 127 2.62 2.09 -18.03
CA GLY A 127 3.37 1.50 -19.14
C GLY A 127 4.80 1.15 -18.77
N ALA A 128 5.36 0.17 -19.48
CA ALA A 128 6.72 -0.29 -19.25
C ALA A 128 7.75 0.78 -19.61
N ASP A 129 8.70 1.01 -18.70
CA ASP A 129 9.88 1.84 -18.93
C ASP A 129 11.11 0.91 -18.88
N PRO A 130 11.71 0.57 -20.04
CA PRO A 130 12.80 -0.40 -20.11
C PRO A 130 14.07 0.07 -19.40
N LYS A 131 14.19 1.37 -19.09
CA LYS A 131 15.31 1.91 -18.34
C LYS A 131 15.00 2.10 -16.86
N CYS A 132 13.74 1.90 -16.43
CA CYS A 132 13.33 2.03 -15.04
C CYS A 132 13.88 0.87 -14.21
N GLN A 133 15.02 1.13 -13.57
CA GLN A 133 15.79 0.13 -12.84
C GLN A 133 16.02 0.56 -11.40
N ALA A 134 15.94 -0.41 -10.48
CA ALA A 134 16.31 -0.20 -9.10
C ALA A 134 17.82 0.01 -8.97
N GLN A 135 18.20 0.96 -8.13
CA GLN A 135 19.56 1.36 -7.82
C GLN A 135 19.78 1.25 -6.32
N SER A 136 20.87 0.61 -5.93
CA SER A 136 21.29 0.51 -4.53
C SER A 136 22.00 1.79 -4.11
N ILE A 137 21.66 2.30 -2.92
CA ILE A 137 22.39 3.40 -2.28
C ILE A 137 23.47 2.76 -1.40
N THR A 138 24.71 2.79 -1.87
CA THR A 138 25.86 2.15 -1.19
C THR A 138 26.71 3.13 -0.37
N SER A 139 26.49 4.44 -0.55
CA SER A 139 27.16 5.51 0.17
C SER A 139 26.20 6.67 0.43
N ASP A 140 26.62 7.60 1.28
CA ASP A 140 25.84 8.81 1.55
C ASP A 140 25.64 9.61 0.25
N VAL A 141 24.38 9.90 -0.09
CA VAL A 141 24.02 10.73 -1.25
C VAL A 141 23.24 11.96 -0.81
N LEU A 142 23.58 13.11 -1.38
CA LEU A 142 22.84 14.35 -1.17
C LEU A 142 21.87 14.54 -2.33
N VAL A 143 20.59 14.31 -2.08
CA VAL A 143 19.53 14.47 -3.08
C VAL A 143 18.97 15.88 -3.05
N GLN A 144 18.52 16.37 -4.21
CA GLN A 144 17.96 17.70 -4.37
C GLN A 144 16.47 17.62 -4.68
N ASN A 145 15.68 18.51 -4.08
CA ASN A 145 14.28 18.71 -4.45
C ASN A 145 14.22 19.30 -5.86
N ARG A 146 13.56 18.59 -6.77
CA ARG A 146 13.37 18.96 -8.18
C ARG A 146 12.03 19.64 -8.44
N MET A 147 11.12 19.64 -7.46
CA MET A 147 9.79 20.23 -7.51
C MET A 147 9.65 21.46 -6.59
N ALA A 148 10.76 22.18 -6.38
CA ALA A 148 10.82 23.32 -5.46
C ALA A 148 9.91 24.51 -5.86
N SER A 149 9.35 24.50 -7.07
CA SER A 149 8.42 25.52 -7.57
C SER A 149 6.97 25.02 -7.68
N GLU A 150 6.66 23.82 -7.19
CA GLU A 150 5.38 23.16 -7.47
C GLU A 150 4.55 22.93 -6.21
N GLY A 151 3.54 23.78 -6.00
CA GLY A 151 2.49 23.57 -4.99
C GLY A 151 3.03 23.22 -3.61
N LEU A 152 2.54 22.12 -3.02
CA LEU A 152 3.00 21.64 -1.72
C LEU A 152 4.42 21.07 -1.74
N PHE A 153 4.93 20.64 -2.89
CA PHE A 153 6.30 20.12 -3.04
C PHE A 153 7.36 21.24 -2.93
N ALA A 154 6.97 22.49 -3.13
CA ALA A 154 7.83 23.66 -2.87
C ALA A 154 8.20 23.83 -1.39
N LYS A 155 7.40 23.27 -0.47
CA LYS A 155 7.64 23.35 0.98
C LYS A 155 8.61 22.28 1.48
N LEU A 156 8.95 21.30 0.65
CA LEU A 156 9.90 20.25 1.01
C LEU A 156 11.31 20.82 1.15
N ALA A 157 12.11 20.20 2.02
CA ALA A 157 13.51 20.56 2.18
C ALA A 157 14.26 20.61 0.83
N PRO A 158 15.08 21.64 0.56
CA PRO A 158 15.73 21.78 -0.75
C PRO A 158 16.74 20.66 -1.04
N LYS A 159 17.35 20.10 0.01
CA LYS A 159 18.27 18.98 -0.07
C LYS A 159 18.03 18.01 1.09
N LEU A 160 18.16 16.72 0.83
CA LEU A 160 18.13 15.67 1.84
C LEU A 160 19.39 14.83 1.77
N LYS A 161 19.93 14.47 2.93
CA LYS A 161 21.03 13.52 3.03
C LYS A 161 20.43 12.11 3.20
N VAL A 162 20.73 11.24 2.26
CA VAL A 162 20.28 9.85 2.25
C VAL A 162 21.46 8.98 2.59
N LYS A 163 21.31 8.12 3.59
CA LYS A 163 22.36 7.19 4.03
C LYS A 163 22.08 5.80 3.47
N PRO A 164 23.13 4.99 3.21
CA PRO A 164 22.96 3.59 2.88
C PRO A 164 22.33 2.84 4.05
N GLY A 165 21.46 1.87 3.76
CA GLY A 165 20.82 1.06 4.80
C GLY A 165 19.52 0.38 4.37
N SER A 166 19.09 -0.56 5.21
CA SER A 166 17.93 -1.43 5.04
C SER A 166 16.65 -0.62 4.80
N ASP A 167 16.13 -0.67 3.58
CA ASP A 167 14.85 -0.07 3.15
C ASP A 167 14.92 1.29 2.47
N VAL A 168 16.10 1.76 2.07
CA VAL A 168 16.21 2.90 1.14
C VAL A 168 16.65 2.42 -0.23
N SER A 169 15.82 2.68 -1.23
CA SER A 169 16.08 2.38 -2.63
C SER A 169 16.04 3.64 -3.47
N ALA A 170 16.66 3.57 -4.64
CA ALA A 170 16.54 4.58 -5.66
C ALA A 170 16.07 3.93 -6.97
N LEU A 171 15.47 4.71 -7.85
CA LEU A 171 15.11 4.32 -9.20
C LEU A 171 15.79 5.25 -10.18
N TRP A 172 16.37 4.68 -11.24
CA TRP A 172 16.70 5.40 -12.44
C TRP A 172 15.63 5.09 -13.47
N CYS A 173 14.78 6.05 -13.85
CA CYS A 173 13.71 5.86 -14.84
C CYS A 173 13.75 7.01 -15.86
N GLN A 174 13.30 6.74 -17.09
CA GLN A 174 13.14 7.78 -18.12
C GLN A 174 11.80 8.50 -18.01
N THR A 175 10.79 7.77 -17.52
CA THR A 175 9.45 8.27 -17.26
C THR A 175 9.33 8.77 -15.83
N GLY A 176 8.28 9.57 -15.61
CA GLY A 176 8.02 10.18 -14.31
C GLY A 176 8.82 11.46 -14.11
N ARG A 177 8.46 12.17 -13.03
CA ARG A 177 9.01 13.45 -12.63
C ARG A 177 9.72 13.24 -11.30
N PRO A 178 11.06 13.32 -11.27
CA PRO A 178 11.79 13.21 -10.02
C PRO A 178 11.30 14.25 -9.02
N ILE A 179 11.08 13.84 -7.77
CA ILE A 179 10.79 14.74 -6.65
C ILE A 179 12.11 15.03 -5.93
N TYR A 180 12.81 13.97 -5.55
CA TYR A 180 14.16 14.03 -5.01
C TYR A 180 15.10 13.18 -5.87
N SER A 181 16.19 13.78 -6.34
CA SER A 181 17.16 13.07 -7.17
C SER A 181 18.59 13.59 -7.00
N TYR A 182 19.54 12.75 -7.37
CA TYR A 182 20.95 13.07 -7.54
C TYR A 182 21.45 12.59 -8.91
N PHE A 183 22.68 12.95 -9.27
CA PHE A 183 23.35 12.40 -10.44
C PHE A 183 24.42 11.43 -9.98
N ASN A 184 24.42 10.21 -10.53
CA ASN A 184 25.47 9.23 -10.23
C ASN A 184 26.74 9.51 -11.06
N SER A 185 27.78 8.69 -10.87
CA SER A 185 29.05 8.80 -11.61
C SER A 185 28.88 8.69 -13.13
N ALA A 186 27.86 7.97 -13.60
CA ALA A 186 27.49 7.85 -15.01
C ALA A 186 26.62 9.02 -15.51
N LYS A 187 26.46 10.10 -14.73
CA LYS A 187 25.60 11.26 -15.02
C LYS A 187 24.12 10.91 -15.24
N GLN A 188 23.69 9.76 -14.72
CA GLN A 188 22.27 9.36 -14.75
C GLN A 188 21.54 10.05 -13.58
N GLN A 189 20.36 10.58 -13.86
CA GLN A 189 19.50 11.17 -12.83
C GLN A 189 18.80 10.04 -12.06
N VAL A 190 19.33 9.73 -10.89
CA VAL A 190 18.82 8.69 -10.00
C VAL A 190 17.94 9.34 -8.95
N SER A 191 16.72 8.84 -8.81
CA SER A 191 15.70 9.44 -7.97
C SER A 191 15.39 8.55 -6.78
N VAL A 192 15.21 9.17 -5.62
CA VAL A 192 14.78 8.50 -4.39
C VAL A 192 13.30 8.75 -4.08
N ALA A 193 12.67 9.64 -4.84
CA ALA A 193 11.22 9.80 -4.92
C ALA A 193 10.86 10.31 -6.33
N ILE A 194 9.81 9.75 -6.93
CA ILE A 194 9.35 10.06 -8.30
C ILE A 194 7.83 10.15 -8.29
N ALA A 195 7.27 11.09 -9.06
CA ALA A 195 5.85 11.17 -9.35
C ALA A 195 5.55 10.84 -10.82
N TRP A 196 4.48 10.10 -11.11
CA TRP A 196 3.91 9.96 -12.45
C TRP A 196 2.53 10.62 -12.45
N PRO A 197 2.41 11.86 -12.95
CA PRO A 197 1.11 12.48 -13.15
C PRO A 197 0.26 11.65 -14.12
N LEU A 198 -1.00 11.45 -13.75
CA LEU A 198 -1.94 10.68 -14.55
C LEU A 198 -3.35 11.25 -14.34
N GLY A 199 -3.92 11.82 -15.39
CA GLY A 199 -5.19 12.55 -15.30
C GLY A 199 -5.09 13.70 -14.31
N LYS A 200 -6.00 13.73 -13.32
CA LYS A 200 -6.02 14.76 -12.27
C LYS A 200 -5.18 14.42 -11.04
N GLY A 201 -4.70 13.18 -10.94
CA GLY A 201 -3.92 12.69 -9.80
C GLY A 201 -2.50 12.29 -10.22
N ALA A 202 -1.83 11.56 -9.34
CA ALA A 202 -0.51 11.02 -9.63
C ALA A 202 -0.19 9.77 -8.81
N ILE A 203 0.71 8.96 -9.36
CA ILE A 203 1.39 7.90 -8.62
C ILE A 203 2.65 8.50 -8.02
N TYR A 204 2.91 8.25 -6.75
CA TYR A 204 4.09 8.71 -6.03
C TYR A 204 4.86 7.50 -5.52
N TRP A 205 6.04 7.26 -6.06
CA TRP A 205 6.96 6.28 -5.48
C TRP A 205 7.94 6.98 -4.56
N ILE A 206 8.10 6.44 -3.35
CA ILE A 206 8.99 6.94 -2.32
C ILE A 206 9.92 5.79 -1.95
N GLY A 207 11.21 5.93 -2.22
CA GLY A 207 12.17 4.84 -2.05
C GLY A 207 12.47 4.44 -0.61
N SER A 208 11.85 5.09 0.37
CA SER A 208 12.00 4.79 1.79
C SER A 208 10.88 3.89 2.28
N GLY A 209 11.25 2.85 3.03
CA GLY A 209 10.30 2.03 3.77
C GLY A 209 9.77 2.67 5.05
N PHE A 210 10.34 3.80 5.51
CA PHE A 210 10.05 4.44 6.80
C PHE A 210 10.33 3.57 8.05
N ALA A 211 11.08 2.47 7.89
CA ALA A 211 11.45 1.58 9.00
C ALA A 211 12.61 2.11 9.85
N VAL A 212 13.37 3.09 9.32
CA VAL A 212 14.45 3.77 10.04
C VAL A 212 14.04 5.21 10.39
N PRO A 213 14.11 5.63 11.68
CA PRO A 213 13.57 6.91 12.18
C PRO A 213 14.36 8.17 11.74
N HIS A 214 15.10 8.13 10.62
CA HIS A 214 16.13 9.12 10.31
C HIS A 214 16.10 9.70 8.89
N LEU A 215 15.14 9.33 8.04
CA LEU A 215 14.96 9.98 6.73
C LEU A 215 13.93 11.12 6.81
N LYS A 216 14.20 12.07 7.72
CA LYS A 216 13.42 13.30 7.84
C LYS A 216 13.32 13.98 6.48
N GLY A 217 12.10 14.26 6.03
CA GLY A 217 11.80 14.88 4.73
C GLY A 217 11.24 13.94 3.65
N TYR A 218 11.43 12.62 3.76
CA TYR A 218 10.73 11.67 2.87
C TYR A 218 9.25 11.57 3.21
N GLU A 219 8.92 11.65 4.50
CA GLU A 219 7.54 11.57 4.99
C GLU A 219 6.75 12.78 4.47
N GLU A 220 7.39 13.96 4.40
CA GLU A 220 6.80 15.18 3.82
C GLU A 220 6.37 15.00 2.36
N VAL A 221 7.03 14.14 1.58
CA VAL A 221 6.61 13.81 0.20
C VAL A 221 5.25 13.11 0.21
N MET A 222 5.04 12.17 1.14
CA MET A 222 3.76 11.48 1.30
C MET A 222 2.66 12.45 1.74
N GLY A 223 2.96 13.34 2.71
CA GLY A 223 2.03 14.39 3.12
C GLY A 223 1.64 15.32 1.96
N ALA A 224 2.63 15.82 1.21
CA ALA A 224 2.39 16.67 0.04
C ALA A 224 1.56 15.96 -1.03
N ALA A 225 1.83 14.68 -1.30
CA ALA A 225 1.07 13.87 -2.25
C ALA A 225 -0.41 13.74 -1.85
N LEU A 226 -0.67 13.37 -0.59
CA LEU A 226 -2.04 13.18 -0.07
C LEU A 226 -2.82 14.49 -0.02
N LEU A 227 -2.20 15.56 0.47
CA LEU A 227 -2.84 16.88 0.52
C LEU A 227 -3.09 17.47 -0.86
N THR A 228 -2.23 17.19 -1.84
CA THR A 228 -2.46 17.60 -3.24
C THR A 228 -3.69 16.89 -3.81
N ALA A 229 -3.88 15.60 -3.54
CA ALA A 229 -5.09 14.87 -3.95
C ALA A 229 -6.34 15.34 -3.18
N ALA A 230 -6.22 15.66 -1.89
CA ALA A 230 -7.32 16.18 -1.09
C ALA A 230 -7.80 17.58 -1.55
N ALA A 231 -6.88 18.42 -2.02
CA ALA A 231 -7.18 19.74 -2.56
C ALA A 231 -7.76 19.71 -3.99
N ALA A 232 -7.79 18.55 -4.65
CA ALA A 232 -8.36 18.45 -5.98
C ALA A 232 -9.88 18.71 -5.93
N PRO A 233 -10.43 19.57 -6.81
CA PRO A 233 -11.85 19.87 -6.81
C PRO A 233 -12.67 18.59 -7.00
N ALA A 234 -13.73 18.44 -6.21
CA ALA A 234 -14.62 17.28 -6.31
C ALA A 234 -15.09 17.11 -7.77
N PRO A 235 -15.15 15.87 -8.29
CA PRO A 235 -15.69 15.65 -9.62
C PRO A 235 -17.10 16.22 -9.66
N ALA A 236 -17.37 17.07 -10.67
CA ALA A 236 -18.72 17.57 -10.91
C ALA A 236 -19.68 16.37 -10.99
N PRO A 237 -20.89 16.46 -10.42
CA PRO A 237 -21.86 15.38 -10.47
C PRO A 237 -22.03 14.95 -11.94
N SER A 238 -21.88 13.65 -12.19
CA SER A 238 -22.13 13.10 -13.52
C SER A 238 -23.55 13.51 -13.95
N PRO A 239 -23.76 14.01 -15.18
CA PRO A 239 -25.09 14.37 -15.64
C PRO A 239 -26.05 13.21 -15.40
N ALA A 240 -27.20 13.49 -14.78
CA ALA A 240 -28.23 12.49 -14.57
C ALA A 240 -28.52 11.78 -15.92
N PRO A 241 -28.59 10.44 -15.97
CA PRO A 241 -28.86 9.74 -17.20
C PRO A 241 -30.15 10.31 -17.81
N LYS A 242 -30.06 10.79 -19.05
CA LYS A 242 -31.19 11.33 -19.79
C LYS A 242 -32.31 10.28 -19.75
N PRO A 243 -33.56 10.64 -19.41
CA PRO A 243 -34.66 9.70 -19.37
C PRO A 243 -34.67 8.88 -20.66
N SER A 244 -34.67 7.55 -20.52
CA SER A 244 -34.82 6.66 -21.67
C SER A 244 -36.10 7.08 -22.42
N PRO A 245 -36.06 7.23 -23.76
CA PRO A 245 -37.26 7.51 -24.51
C PRO A 245 -38.32 6.46 -24.19
N SER A 246 -39.55 6.92 -23.97
CA SER A 246 -40.71 6.07 -23.71
C SER A 246 -40.81 5.00 -24.80
N PRO A 247 -41.04 3.72 -24.46
CA PRO A 247 -41.19 2.68 -25.46
C PRO A 247 -42.31 3.06 -26.44
N SER A 248 -41.97 3.07 -27.72
CA SER A 248 -42.93 3.26 -28.81
C SER A 248 -44.03 2.20 -28.68
N PRO A 249 -45.32 2.55 -28.92
CA PRO A 249 -46.41 1.59 -28.83
C PRO A 249 -46.15 0.38 -29.72
N SER A 250 -46.36 -0.80 -29.14
CA SER A 250 -46.18 -2.10 -29.79
C SER A 250 -47.03 -2.19 -31.07
N PRO A 251 -46.46 -2.59 -32.22
CA PRO A 251 -47.24 -2.77 -33.44
C PRO A 251 -48.31 -3.85 -33.25
N LYS A 252 -49.51 -3.55 -33.78
CA LYS A 252 -50.68 -4.43 -33.77
C LYS A 252 -50.31 -5.80 -34.41
N PRO A 253 -50.71 -6.94 -33.82
CA PRO A 253 -50.38 -8.25 -34.38
C PRO A 253 -50.85 -8.39 -35.82
N SER A 254 -49.92 -8.76 -36.72
CA SER A 254 -50.22 -9.17 -38.09
C SER A 254 -51.06 -10.47 -38.07
N PRO A 255 -52.03 -10.64 -38.98
CA PRO A 255 -52.79 -11.87 -39.09
C PRO A 255 -51.89 -13.08 -39.33
N SER A 256 -52.27 -14.20 -38.69
CA SER A 256 -51.59 -15.49 -38.74
C SER A 256 -51.45 -16.00 -40.17
N PRO A 257 -50.24 -16.39 -40.63
CA PRO A 257 -50.08 -17.06 -41.91
C PRO A 257 -50.79 -18.43 -41.90
N SER A 258 -51.37 -18.76 -43.05
CA SER A 258 -52.03 -20.03 -43.35
C SER A 258 -51.09 -21.23 -43.12
N PRO A 259 -51.58 -22.38 -42.62
CA PRO A 259 -50.73 -23.54 -42.36
C PRO A 259 -50.05 -24.04 -43.64
N SER A 260 -48.73 -24.12 -43.59
CA SER A 260 -47.87 -24.73 -44.62
C SER A 260 -48.04 -26.25 -44.63
N PRO A 261 -47.99 -26.92 -45.79
CA PRO A 261 -48.17 -28.37 -45.90
C PRO A 261 -47.16 -29.19 -45.07
N LYS A 262 -47.68 -30.29 -44.53
CA LYS A 262 -47.01 -31.29 -43.69
C LYS A 262 -45.75 -31.85 -44.39
N PRO A 263 -44.56 -31.76 -43.77
CA PRO A 263 -43.36 -32.40 -44.30
C PRO A 263 -43.52 -33.93 -44.39
N SER A 264 -43.04 -34.49 -45.49
CA SER A 264 -42.87 -35.93 -45.72
C SER A 264 -42.01 -36.55 -44.60
N PRO A 265 -42.28 -37.80 -44.16
CA PRO A 265 -41.48 -38.48 -43.16
C PRO A 265 -40.02 -38.61 -43.62
N SER A 266 -39.11 -38.11 -42.79
CA SER A 266 -37.66 -38.33 -42.92
C SER A 266 -37.35 -39.81 -42.66
N PRO A 267 -36.39 -40.41 -43.39
CA PRO A 267 -35.95 -41.78 -43.14
C PRO A 267 -35.39 -41.95 -41.72
N SER A 268 -35.69 -43.12 -41.15
CA SER A 268 -35.26 -43.57 -39.83
C SER A 268 -33.74 -43.43 -39.67
N PRO A 269 -33.23 -42.80 -38.59
CA PRO A 269 -31.80 -42.79 -38.33
C PRO A 269 -31.29 -44.21 -38.10
N SER A 270 -30.21 -44.54 -38.80
CA SER A 270 -29.42 -45.77 -38.61
C SER A 270 -28.99 -45.90 -37.15
N PRO A 271 -28.95 -47.12 -36.58
CA PRO A 271 -28.57 -47.33 -35.18
C PRO A 271 -27.18 -46.75 -34.89
N SER A 272 -27.12 -45.99 -33.80
CA SER A 272 -25.90 -45.43 -33.23
C SER A 272 -24.88 -46.56 -32.97
N PRO A 273 -23.60 -46.40 -33.34
CA PRO A 273 -22.57 -47.35 -32.97
C PRO A 273 -22.49 -47.46 -31.45
N SER A 274 -22.40 -48.71 -30.98
CA SER A 274 -22.20 -49.08 -29.58
C SER A 274 -20.99 -48.33 -29.00
N PRO A 275 -21.07 -47.79 -27.77
CA PRO A 275 -19.93 -47.15 -27.13
C PRO A 275 -18.76 -48.14 -27.05
N SER A 276 -17.63 -47.74 -27.63
CA SER A 276 -16.36 -48.45 -27.50
C SER A 276 -16.03 -48.66 -26.01
N PRO A 277 -15.53 -49.84 -25.61
CA PRO A 277 -15.23 -50.14 -24.22
C PRO A 277 -14.29 -49.10 -23.62
N SER A 278 -14.63 -48.67 -22.40
CA SER A 278 -13.83 -47.79 -21.56
C SER A 278 -12.37 -48.27 -21.55
N PRO A 279 -11.38 -47.39 -21.78
CA PRO A 279 -9.99 -47.76 -21.59
C PRO A 279 -9.78 -48.22 -20.15
N SER A 280 -9.21 -49.41 -20.02
CA SER A 280 -8.78 -50.01 -18.76
C SER A 280 -7.89 -49.02 -18.00
N PRO A 281 -8.03 -48.88 -16.68
CA PRO A 281 -7.18 -47.98 -15.90
C PRO A 281 -5.71 -48.35 -16.12
N SER A 282 -4.94 -47.35 -16.58
CA SER A 282 -3.49 -47.46 -16.70
C SER A 282 -2.91 -47.93 -15.37
N PRO A 283 -1.98 -48.91 -15.36
CA PRO A 283 -1.39 -49.41 -14.14
C PRO A 283 -0.79 -48.26 -13.33
N SER A 284 -1.09 -48.26 -12.03
CA SER A 284 -0.54 -47.35 -11.06
C SER A 284 0.98 -47.29 -11.19
N PRO A 285 1.60 -46.10 -11.28
CA PRO A 285 3.05 -45.99 -11.35
C PRO A 285 3.66 -46.69 -10.14
N LYS A 286 4.53 -47.67 -10.43
CA LYS A 286 5.35 -48.36 -9.44
C LYS A 286 6.04 -47.30 -8.56
N PRO A 287 6.02 -47.43 -7.22
CA PRO A 287 6.70 -46.51 -6.34
C PRO A 287 8.14 -46.33 -6.81
N SER A 288 8.50 -45.08 -7.12
CA SER A 288 9.89 -44.71 -7.33
C SER A 288 10.69 -45.16 -6.10
N PRO A 289 11.87 -45.78 -6.27
CA PRO A 289 12.71 -46.15 -5.14
C PRO A 289 12.92 -44.93 -4.26
N THR A 290 12.67 -45.13 -2.96
CA THR A 290 13.04 -44.18 -1.91
C THR A 290 14.49 -43.76 -2.13
N PRO A 291 14.78 -42.45 -2.27
CA PRO A 291 16.16 -42.00 -2.34
C PRO A 291 16.90 -42.52 -1.11
N SER A 292 18.02 -43.21 -1.35
CA SER A 292 18.95 -43.63 -0.30
C SER A 292 19.28 -42.40 0.56
N PRO A 293 19.36 -42.54 1.89
CA PRO A 293 19.70 -41.43 2.77
C PRO A 293 20.96 -40.75 2.26
N SER A 294 20.85 -39.45 2.01
CA SER A 294 21.99 -38.59 1.70
C SER A 294 23.05 -38.81 2.78
N PRO A 295 24.35 -38.97 2.40
CA PRO A 295 25.41 -39.10 3.39
C PRO A 295 25.34 -37.94 4.39
N PRO A 296 25.64 -38.20 5.68
CA PRO A 296 25.66 -37.16 6.69
C PRO A 296 26.59 -36.03 6.22
N PRO A 297 26.24 -34.76 6.48
CA PRO A 297 27.11 -33.65 6.14
C PRO A 297 28.49 -33.88 6.76
N PRO A 298 29.58 -33.57 6.02
CA PRO A 298 30.92 -33.69 6.57
C PRO A 298 31.00 -32.86 7.86
N SER A 299 31.67 -33.44 8.85
CA SER A 299 31.89 -32.81 10.15
C SER A 299 32.42 -31.40 9.97
N PRO A 300 31.95 -30.42 10.76
CA PRO A 300 32.49 -29.07 10.69
C PRO A 300 34.01 -29.12 10.89
N PRO A 301 34.78 -28.33 10.12
CA PRO A 301 36.22 -28.28 10.28
C PRO A 301 36.57 -27.93 11.73
N PRO A 302 37.67 -28.48 12.27
CA PRO A 302 38.11 -28.15 13.61
C PRO A 302 38.28 -26.62 13.73
N PRO A 303 37.92 -26.03 14.89
CA PRO A 303 38.08 -24.61 15.10
C PRO A 303 39.51 -24.18 14.79
N SER A 304 39.66 -23.11 13.99
CA SER A 304 40.96 -22.52 13.72
C SER A 304 41.69 -22.24 15.02
N PRO A 305 43.01 -22.48 15.08
CA PRO A 305 43.81 -22.15 16.25
C PRO A 305 43.62 -20.68 16.61
N PRO A 306 43.60 -20.35 17.92
CA PRO A 306 43.45 -18.98 18.37
C PRO A 306 44.54 -18.10 17.74
N PRO A 307 44.23 -16.84 17.39
CA PRO A 307 45.23 -15.93 16.86
C PRO A 307 46.40 -15.80 17.87
N PRO A 308 47.64 -15.66 17.37
CA PRO A 308 48.79 -15.48 18.25
C PRO A 308 48.58 -14.25 19.14
N PRO A 309 49.09 -14.30 20.40
CA PRO A 309 48.95 -13.17 21.31
C PRO A 309 49.57 -11.91 20.68
N PRO A 310 48.96 -10.74 20.92
CA PRO A 310 49.51 -9.48 20.41
C PRO A 310 50.94 -9.28 20.93
N PRO A 311 51.83 -8.68 20.12
CA PRO A 311 53.20 -8.40 20.55
C PRO A 311 53.20 -7.53 21.80
N SER A 312 54.07 -7.89 22.75
CA SER A 312 54.25 -7.16 24.00
C SER A 312 54.52 -5.68 23.75
N PRO A 313 53.93 -4.77 24.55
CA PRO A 313 54.18 -3.35 24.43
C PRO A 313 55.68 -3.05 24.63
N PRO A 314 56.22 -2.04 23.93
CA PRO A 314 57.60 -1.62 24.10
C PRO A 314 57.84 -1.13 25.55
N PRO A 315 59.07 -1.26 26.07
CA PRO A 315 59.40 -0.84 27.42
C PRO A 315 59.14 0.67 27.60
N PRO A 316 58.71 1.10 28.79
CA PRO A 316 58.39 2.49 29.05
C PRO A 316 59.66 3.35 28.92
N VAL A 317 59.57 4.38 28.08
CA VAL A 317 60.58 5.44 28.00
C VAL A 317 60.44 6.28 29.26
N ASN A 318 61.48 6.34 30.07
CA ASN A 318 61.57 7.21 31.25
C ASN A 318 61.44 8.67 30.81
N VAL A 319 60.28 9.28 31.08
CA VAL A 319 60.08 10.73 30.99
C VAL A 319 60.23 11.29 32.41
N PRO A 320 61.14 12.25 32.67
CA PRO A 320 61.35 12.82 33.99
C PRO A 320 60.10 13.53 34.54
N GLU A 321 59.82 13.28 35.81
CA GLU A 321 58.70 13.78 36.59
C GLU A 321 58.64 15.30 36.68
N THR A 322 57.46 15.88 36.42
CA THR A 322 57.10 17.22 36.89
C THR A 322 55.91 17.15 37.84
N LYS A 323 56.24 17.36 39.13
CA LYS A 323 55.50 18.06 40.21
C LYS A 323 54.02 17.65 40.50
N PRO A 324 53.67 17.32 41.75
CA PRO A 324 52.34 16.83 42.11
C PRO A 324 51.31 17.95 42.32
N SER A 325 50.06 17.68 41.92
CA SER A 325 48.85 18.44 42.29
C SER A 325 47.61 17.52 42.28
N PRO A 326 46.48 17.90 42.89
CA PRO A 326 45.98 17.23 44.09
C PRO A 326 44.96 16.12 43.81
N LYS A 327 44.90 15.19 44.78
CA LYS A 327 44.03 14.01 44.86
C LYS A 327 42.54 14.31 44.62
N PRO A 328 41.89 13.71 43.61
CA PRO A 328 40.44 13.62 43.54
C PRO A 328 39.91 12.48 44.43
N SER A 329 38.78 12.76 45.05
CA SER A 329 37.92 11.89 45.88
C SER A 329 37.63 10.51 45.24
N PRO A 330 37.44 9.43 46.04
CA PRO A 330 37.19 8.10 45.48
C PRO A 330 35.83 8.04 44.76
N SER A 331 35.87 7.71 43.47
CA SER A 331 34.70 7.37 42.67
C SER A 331 34.20 5.96 43.03
N PRO A 332 32.88 5.67 42.99
CA PRO A 332 32.31 4.43 43.49
C PRO A 332 32.78 3.21 42.68
N SER A 333 33.00 2.11 43.40
CA SER A 333 33.32 0.79 42.86
C SER A 333 32.36 0.37 41.73
N PRO A 334 32.85 -0.15 40.59
CA PRO A 334 31.99 -0.70 39.57
C PRO A 334 31.22 -1.91 40.14
N SER A 335 29.91 -1.86 39.98
CA SER A 335 28.96 -2.94 40.27
C SER A 335 29.36 -4.21 39.51
N PRO A 336 29.24 -5.41 40.11
CA PRO A 336 29.62 -6.66 39.46
C PRO A 336 28.78 -6.91 38.20
N SER A 337 29.47 -7.28 37.12
CA SER A 337 28.88 -7.69 35.85
C SER A 337 27.83 -8.79 36.05
N PRO A 338 26.63 -8.70 35.45
CA PRO A 338 25.62 -9.74 35.57
C PRO A 338 26.11 -11.04 34.93
N SER A 339 25.89 -12.12 35.69
CA SER A 339 26.18 -13.50 35.32
C SER A 339 25.48 -13.88 34.00
N PRO A 340 26.14 -14.66 33.12
CA PRO A 340 25.59 -15.14 31.86
C PRO A 340 24.21 -15.81 32.03
N SER A 341 23.29 -15.45 31.14
CA SER A 341 21.96 -16.08 31.04
C SER A 341 22.08 -17.59 30.72
N PRO A 342 21.23 -18.44 31.33
CA PRO A 342 21.19 -19.86 31.04
C PRO A 342 20.82 -20.13 29.58
N LYS A 343 21.53 -21.10 28.99
CA LYS A 343 21.31 -21.65 27.66
C LYS A 343 19.83 -22.03 27.47
N PRO A 344 19.17 -21.67 26.36
CA PRO A 344 17.79 -22.08 26.09
C PRO A 344 17.69 -23.62 26.13
N SER A 345 16.76 -24.11 26.94
CA SER A 345 16.33 -25.51 26.96
C SER A 345 15.80 -25.91 25.57
N PRO A 346 16.06 -27.13 25.09
CA PRO A 346 15.49 -27.60 23.83
C PRO A 346 13.96 -27.51 23.85
N SER A 347 13.42 -26.95 22.77
CA SER A 347 11.99 -26.82 22.50
C SER A 347 11.25 -28.13 22.76
N PRO A 348 10.09 -28.12 23.42
CA PRO A 348 9.26 -29.31 23.54
C PRO A 348 8.87 -29.84 22.15
N SER A 349 8.91 -31.16 22.04
CA SER A 349 8.52 -31.95 20.87
C SER A 349 7.15 -31.53 20.33
N PRO A 350 6.93 -31.49 19.00
CA PRO A 350 5.63 -31.14 18.43
C PRO A 350 4.55 -32.07 18.97
N SER A 351 3.53 -31.46 19.58
CA SER A 351 2.31 -32.13 20.03
C SER A 351 1.64 -32.85 18.85
N PRO A 352 1.09 -34.07 19.03
CA PRO A 352 0.42 -34.79 17.97
C PRO A 352 -0.72 -33.95 17.37
N LYS A 353 -0.76 -33.95 16.04
CA LYS A 353 -1.75 -33.31 15.17
C LYS A 353 -3.17 -33.52 15.73
N PRO A 354 -3.99 -32.46 15.91
CA PRO A 354 -5.38 -32.62 16.27
C PRO A 354 -6.08 -33.51 15.24
N SER A 355 -6.79 -34.52 15.74
CA SER A 355 -7.71 -35.36 14.97
C SER A 355 -8.69 -34.46 14.21
N PRO A 356 -9.07 -34.78 12.95
CA PRO A 356 -10.05 -34.00 12.21
C PRO A 356 -11.34 -33.86 13.04
N SER A 357 -11.71 -32.60 13.29
CA SER A 357 -12.98 -32.23 13.91
C SER A 357 -14.13 -32.79 13.06
N PRO A 358 -15.21 -33.32 13.67
CA PRO A 358 -16.35 -33.82 12.93
C PRO A 358 -16.92 -32.74 12.01
N SER A 359 -17.27 -33.17 10.79
CA SER A 359 -17.87 -32.35 9.74
C SER A 359 -18.97 -31.44 10.29
N PRO A 360 -19.03 -30.15 9.90
CA PRO A 360 -20.14 -29.29 10.27
C PRO A 360 -21.45 -29.91 9.78
N SER A 361 -22.43 -29.98 10.69
CA SER A 361 -23.80 -30.40 10.38
C SER A 361 -24.38 -29.48 9.29
N PRO A 362 -25.19 -30.02 8.36
CA PRO A 362 -25.81 -29.20 7.33
C PRO A 362 -26.64 -28.06 7.95
N PRO A 363 -26.67 -26.88 7.30
CA PRO A 363 -27.48 -25.75 7.78
C PRO A 363 -28.97 -26.14 7.83
N PRO A 364 -29.73 -25.65 8.81
CA PRO A 364 -31.16 -25.88 8.87
C PRO A 364 -31.84 -25.34 7.59
N PRO A 365 -32.94 -25.96 7.15
CA PRO A 365 -33.69 -25.49 5.99
C PRO A 365 -34.15 -24.04 6.21
N PRO A 366 -34.27 -23.23 5.14
CA PRO A 366 -34.69 -21.85 5.25
C PRO A 366 -36.04 -21.77 5.97
N SER A 367 -36.06 -21.04 7.09
CA SER A 367 -37.27 -20.68 7.80
C SER A 367 -38.21 -19.95 6.84
N SER A 368 -39.47 -20.37 6.83
CA SER A 368 -40.54 -19.79 6.05
C SER A 368 -40.63 -18.28 6.28
N SER A 369 -40.64 -17.57 5.16
CA SER A 369 -40.88 -16.14 4.97
C SER A 369 -41.61 -15.42 6.11
N PRO A 370 -41.08 -14.31 6.64
CA PRO A 370 -41.90 -13.38 7.42
C PRO A 370 -43.00 -12.79 6.54
N LYS A 371 -44.24 -12.98 6.99
CA LYS A 371 -45.46 -12.34 6.47
C LYS A 371 -45.23 -10.83 6.27
N PRO A 372 -45.65 -10.22 5.14
CA PRO A 372 -45.48 -8.78 4.93
C PRO A 372 -46.16 -7.97 6.04
N SER A 373 -45.38 -7.13 6.71
CA SER A 373 -45.88 -6.13 7.64
C SER A 373 -46.64 -5.03 6.87
N PRO A 374 -47.75 -4.47 7.40
CA PRO A 374 -48.57 -3.51 6.68
C PRO A 374 -47.82 -2.21 6.36
N LYS A 375 -48.09 -1.74 5.13
CA LYS A 375 -47.61 -0.52 4.48
C LYS A 375 -47.63 0.72 5.40
N PRO A 376 -46.57 1.55 5.45
CA PRO A 376 -46.60 2.82 6.18
C PRO A 376 -47.63 3.76 5.54
N THR A 377 -48.64 4.16 6.30
CA THR A 377 -49.54 5.26 5.97
C THR A 377 -48.74 6.57 5.98
N LYS A 378 -48.83 7.32 4.89
CA LYS A 378 -48.24 8.66 4.77
C LYS A 378 -48.83 9.57 5.84
N LYS A 379 -47.96 10.19 6.63
CA LYS A 379 -48.28 11.33 7.51
C LYS A 379 -48.73 12.51 6.63
N PRO A 380 -49.83 13.23 6.96
CA PRO A 380 -50.23 14.43 6.23
C PRO A 380 -49.16 15.53 6.33
N PRO A 381 -49.03 16.40 5.31
CA PRO A 381 -48.13 17.55 5.38
C PRO A 381 -48.60 18.55 6.44
N PRO A 382 -47.68 19.31 7.06
CA PRO A 382 -48.03 20.40 7.97
C PRO A 382 -48.76 21.53 7.21
N PRO A 383 -49.63 22.29 7.89
CA PRO A 383 -50.32 23.42 7.29
C PRO A 383 -49.33 24.52 6.88
N ALA A 384 -49.64 25.18 5.76
CA ALA A 384 -48.84 26.24 5.18
C ALA A 384 -48.65 27.41 6.17
N ASP A 385 -47.40 27.84 6.32
CA ASP A 385 -47.00 29.04 7.05
C ASP A 385 -47.71 30.28 6.47
N ALA A 386 -48.16 31.13 7.39
CA ALA A 386 -48.74 32.43 7.13
C ALA A 386 -47.74 33.37 6.44
N PRO A 387 -48.20 34.33 5.62
CA PRO A 387 -47.31 35.33 5.02
C PRO A 387 -46.69 36.26 6.08
N PRO A 388 -45.47 36.76 5.84
CA PRO A 388 -44.80 37.67 6.77
C PRO A 388 -45.52 39.02 6.86
N PRO A 389 -45.53 39.68 8.04
CA PRO A 389 -46.05 41.04 8.15
C PRO A 389 -45.09 42.05 7.52
N ASP A 390 -45.70 43.02 6.85
CA ASP A 390 -45.09 44.11 6.10
C ASP A 390 -44.03 44.90 6.87
N SER A 391 -43.07 45.36 6.08
CA SER A 391 -41.91 46.16 6.44
C SER A 391 -42.34 47.51 7.04
N PHE A 392 -41.90 47.78 8.27
CA PHE A 392 -42.03 49.11 8.88
C PHE A 392 -41.25 50.16 8.09
N ALA A 393 -41.95 51.24 7.75
CA ALA A 393 -41.41 52.47 7.17
C ALA A 393 -40.44 53.20 8.13
N PRO A 394 -39.49 54.00 7.62
CA PRO A 394 -38.60 54.81 8.44
C PRO A 394 -39.33 56.06 9.00
N PRO A 395 -38.91 56.60 10.16
CA PRO A 395 -39.50 57.79 10.75
C PRO A 395 -39.02 59.08 10.04
N PRO A 396 -39.81 60.17 10.08
CA PRO A 396 -39.42 61.45 9.50
C PRO A 396 -38.44 62.21 10.42
N GLU A 397 -37.55 62.97 9.79
CA GLU A 397 -36.65 63.94 10.40
C GLU A 397 -37.42 65.03 11.17
N ALA A 398 -36.94 65.32 12.39
CA ALA A 398 -36.90 66.65 13.01
C ALA A 398 -35.89 66.66 14.15
#